data_AF-A0A843SSJ5-F1
#
_entry.id   AF-A0A843SSJ5-F1
#
_cell.length_a   1.000
_cell.length_b   1.000
_cell.length_c   1.000
_cell.angle_alpha   90.00
_cell.angle_beta   90.00
_cell.angle_gamma   90.00
#
_symmetry.space_group_name_H-M   'P 1'
#
loop_
_entity.id
_entity.type
_entity.pdbx_description
1 polymer ?
#
loop_
_entity_poly.entity_id
_entity_poly.type
_entity_poly.pdbx_seq_one_letter_code
_entity_poly.pdbx_strand_id
1 'polypeptide(L)'
;LLAAAIGTWVGGFDVLYACQDVAFDRGHGLRSVPARYGVPAALGISRAMHVAAVLCLLGLAWVTPLPAFYLVGVGIVALLLAYEQSLVRADDLSQVKRAFDLNGYVGILYLVVLAAAIYVE
;
A
#
# COMPACT_ATOMS: atom_id res chain seq x y z
N LEU A 1 9.53 2.33 -12.96
CA LEU A 1 8.69 1.30 -12.32
C LEU A 1 8.77 1.33 -10.80
N LEU A 2 9.96 1.21 -10.19
CA LEU A 2 10.09 1.26 -8.72
C LEU A 2 9.48 2.53 -8.09
N ALA A 3 9.78 3.72 -8.62
CA ALA A 3 9.20 4.96 -8.11
C ALA A 3 7.66 4.97 -8.18
N ALA A 4 7.08 4.43 -9.26
CA ALA A 4 5.63 4.29 -9.39
C ALA A 4 5.09 3.30 -8.35
N ALA A 5 5.73 2.14 -8.18
CA ALA A 5 5.34 1.14 -7.19
C ALA A 5 5.30 1.71 -5.78
N ILE A 6 6.39 2.37 -5.35
CA ILE A 6 6.49 2.98 -4.03
C ILE A 6 5.49 4.14 -3.89
N GLY A 7 5.35 5.00 -4.90
CA GLY A 7 4.42 6.12 -4.87
C GLY A 7 2.96 5.67 -4.75
N THR A 8 2.54 4.66 -5.51
CA THR A 8 1.18 4.12 -5.43
C THR A 8 0.95 3.31 -4.16
N TRP A 9 1.97 2.63 -3.63
CA TRP A 9 1.86 1.93 -2.35
C TRP A 9 1.69 2.93 -1.20
N VAL A 10 2.63 3.87 -1.03
CA VAL A 10 2.57 4.88 0.04
C VAL A 10 1.33 5.75 -0.10
N GLY A 11 0.96 6.15 -1.33
CA GLY A 11 -0.26 6.92 -1.56
C GLY A 11 -1.54 6.13 -1.27
N GLY A 12 -1.59 4.83 -1.59
CA GLY A 12 -2.74 3.98 -1.28
C GLY A 12 -2.94 3.86 0.23
N PHE A 13 -1.83 3.67 0.94
CA PHE A 13 -1.80 3.63 2.39
C PHE A 13 -2.23 4.96 3.04
N ASP A 14 -1.73 6.09 2.54
CA ASP A 14 -2.09 7.43 3.03
C ASP A 14 -3.59 7.70 2.87
N VAL A 15 -4.19 7.29 1.74
CA VAL A 15 -5.64 7.38 1.51
C VAL A 15 -6.45 6.54 2.52
N LEU A 16 -5.96 5.33 2.85
CA LEU A 16 -6.59 4.47 3.86
C LEU A 16 -6.51 5.12 5.24
N TYR A 17 -5.36 5.69 5.61
CA TYR A 17 -5.16 6.32 6.90
C TYR A 17 -6.01 7.58 7.07
N ALA A 18 -6.08 8.42 6.04
CA ALA A 18 -6.89 9.63 6.03
C ALA A 18 -8.40 9.38 6.26
N CYS A 19 -8.87 8.14 6.14
CA CYS A 19 -10.27 7.80 6.42
C CYS A 19 -10.66 8.07 7.88
N GLN A 20 -9.70 8.08 8.83
CA GLN A 20 -9.97 8.39 10.24
C GLN A 20 -10.23 9.89 10.47
N ASP A 21 -9.69 10.75 9.62
CA ASP A 21 -9.68 12.20 9.83
C ASP A 21 -10.81 12.93 9.08
N VAL A 22 -11.74 12.21 8.45
CA VAL A 22 -12.78 12.79 7.57
C VAL A 22 -13.59 13.91 8.21
N ALA A 23 -14.00 13.74 9.46
CA ALA A 23 -14.79 14.74 10.17
C ALA A 23 -13.97 16.01 10.44
N PHE A 24 -12.71 15.84 10.84
CA PHE A 24 -11.78 16.93 11.06
C PHE A 24 -11.47 17.67 9.77
N ASP A 25 -11.15 16.94 8.70
CA ASP A 25 -10.82 17.50 7.39
C ASP A 25 -11.95 18.33 6.83
N ARG A 26 -13.18 17.81 6.90
CA ARG A 26 -14.38 18.55 6.46
C ARG A 26 -14.63 19.79 7.31
N GLY A 27 -14.43 19.70 8.62
CA GLY A 27 -14.58 20.83 9.55
C GLY A 27 -13.60 21.98 9.29
N HIS A 28 -12.40 21.67 8.77
CA HIS A 28 -11.33 22.65 8.51
C HIS A 28 -11.14 22.98 7.02
N GLY A 29 -11.99 22.45 6.13
CA GLY A 29 -11.89 22.69 4.68
C GLY A 29 -10.68 22.01 4.03
N LEU A 30 -10.09 21.00 4.66
CA LEU A 30 -9.03 20.17 4.09
C LEU A 30 -9.61 19.24 3.01
N ARG A 31 -8.81 18.97 1.98
CA ARG A 31 -9.26 18.29 0.75
C ARG A 31 -8.67 16.90 0.59
N SER A 32 -8.69 16.10 1.65
CA SER A 32 -8.28 14.70 1.57
C SER A 32 -9.21 13.89 0.67
N VAL A 33 -8.71 12.78 0.13
CA VAL A 33 -9.49 11.84 -0.70
C VAL A 33 -10.77 11.39 0.01
N PRO A 34 -10.76 10.90 1.27
CA PRO A 34 -11.98 10.50 1.95
C PRO A 34 -12.86 11.67 2.37
N ALA A 35 -12.32 12.87 2.62
CA ALA A 35 -13.16 14.06 2.83
C ALA A 35 -13.99 14.40 1.58
N ARG A 36 -13.38 14.30 0.38
CA ARG A 36 -14.01 14.61 -0.91
C ARG A 36 -14.95 13.52 -1.43
N TYR A 37 -14.53 12.26 -1.38
CA TYR A 37 -15.25 11.13 -2.02
C TYR A 37 -15.99 10.23 -1.02
N GLY A 38 -15.76 10.42 0.28
CA GLY A 38 -16.26 9.54 1.33
C GLY A 38 -15.39 8.31 1.55
N VAL A 39 -15.52 7.71 2.74
CA VAL A 39 -14.74 6.53 3.17
C VAL A 39 -14.88 5.34 2.21
N PRO A 40 -16.10 4.91 1.76
CA PRO A 40 -16.20 3.74 0.88
C PRO A 40 -15.42 3.89 -0.43
N ALA A 41 -15.53 5.05 -1.07
CA ALA A 41 -14.83 5.35 -2.30
C ALA A 41 -13.32 5.49 -2.08
N ALA A 42 -12.89 6.12 -0.99
CA ALA A 42 -11.47 6.24 -0.64
C ALA A 42 -10.81 4.87 -0.41
N LEU A 43 -11.48 3.95 0.30
CA LEU A 43 -10.98 2.58 0.43
C LEU A 43 -10.90 1.85 -0.93
N GLY A 44 -11.85 2.12 -1.84
CA GLY A 44 -11.77 1.63 -3.23
C GLY A 44 -10.54 2.17 -3.99
N ILE A 45 -10.28 3.47 -3.89
CA ILE A 45 -9.11 4.14 -4.49
C ILE A 45 -7.82 3.57 -3.90
N SER A 46 -7.73 3.44 -2.58
CA SER A 46 -6.58 2.86 -1.87
C SER A 46 -6.26 1.44 -2.38
N ARG A 47 -7.28 0.57 -2.52
CA ARG A 47 -7.10 -0.78 -3.09
C ARG A 47 -6.58 -0.74 -4.53
N ALA A 48 -7.12 0.12 -5.38
CA ALA A 48 -6.66 0.26 -6.76
C ALA A 48 -5.18 0.71 -6.81
N MET A 49 -4.77 1.59 -5.92
CA MET A 49 -3.38 2.02 -5.80
C MET A 49 -2.46 0.88 -5.32
N HIS A 50 -2.89 0.05 -4.37
CA HIS A 50 -2.12 -1.14 -3.95
C HIS A 50 -1.99 -2.16 -5.08
N VAL A 51 -3.05 -2.39 -5.86
CA VAL A 51 -2.98 -3.24 -7.06
C VAL A 51 -1.98 -2.68 -8.06
N ALA A 52 -2.02 -1.37 -8.34
CA ALA A 52 -1.05 -0.72 -9.22
C ALA A 52 0.39 -0.86 -8.70
N ALA A 53 0.59 -0.76 -7.38
CA ALA A 53 1.89 -0.97 -6.75
C ALA A 53 2.42 -2.38 -7.02
N VAL A 54 1.61 -3.41 -6.73
CA VAL A 54 1.97 -4.82 -6.94
C VAL A 54 2.26 -5.10 -8.43
N LEU A 55 1.46 -4.56 -9.34
CA LEU A 55 1.71 -4.71 -10.78
C LEU A 55 3.04 -4.06 -11.20
N CYS A 56 3.38 -2.89 -10.65
CA CYS A 56 4.68 -2.25 -10.91
C CYS A 56 5.85 -3.05 -10.33
N LEU A 57 5.69 -3.68 -9.15
CA LEU A 57 6.70 -4.56 -8.55
C LEU A 57 6.90 -5.84 -9.37
N LEU A 58 5.81 -6.48 -9.79
CA LEU A 58 5.88 -7.61 -10.71
C LEU A 58 6.58 -7.18 -12.01
N GLY A 59 6.24 -6.02 -12.56
CA GLY A 59 6.87 -5.44 -13.74
C GLY A 59 8.38 -5.23 -13.62
N LEU A 60 8.91 -4.97 -12.42
CA LEU A 60 10.37 -4.86 -12.22
C LEU A 60 11.10 -6.17 -12.57
N ALA A 61 10.53 -7.32 -12.22
CA ALA A 61 11.11 -8.62 -12.54
C ALA A 61 11.21 -8.88 -14.07
N TRP A 62 10.46 -8.15 -14.88
CA TRP A 62 10.48 -8.26 -16.35
C TRP A 62 11.49 -7.33 -17.02
N VAL A 63 11.83 -6.20 -16.37
CA VAL A 63 12.70 -5.17 -16.96
C VAL A 63 14.10 -5.15 -16.34
N THR A 64 14.32 -5.90 -15.27
CA THR A 64 15.60 -6.02 -14.57
C THR A 64 15.93 -7.47 -14.31
N PRO A 65 17.22 -7.86 -14.35
CA PRO A 65 17.65 -9.25 -14.13
C PRO A 65 17.59 -9.60 -12.64
N LEU A 66 16.39 -9.76 -12.09
CA LEU A 66 16.18 -10.16 -10.70
C LEU A 66 16.03 -11.68 -10.57
N PRO A 67 16.57 -12.30 -9.52
CA PRO A 67 16.43 -13.73 -9.28
C PRO A 67 14.97 -14.11 -8.96
N ALA A 68 14.60 -15.37 -9.22
CA ALA A 68 13.22 -15.84 -9.08
C ALA A 68 12.63 -15.64 -7.66
N PHE A 69 13.46 -15.65 -6.61
CA PHE A 69 13.00 -15.43 -5.25
C PHE A 69 12.48 -14.00 -5.02
N TYR A 70 12.85 -13.03 -5.84
CA TYR A 70 12.26 -11.68 -5.80
C TYR A 70 10.74 -11.75 -5.96
N LEU A 71 10.23 -12.61 -6.84
CA LEU A 71 8.79 -12.80 -7.05
C LEU A 71 8.10 -13.38 -5.82
N VAL A 72 8.79 -14.23 -5.05
CA VAL A 72 8.27 -14.73 -3.77
C VAL A 72 8.11 -13.58 -2.79
N GLY A 73 9.11 -12.70 -2.68
CA GLY A 73 9.02 -11.51 -1.84
C GLY A 73 7.92 -10.54 -2.26
N VAL A 74 7.73 -10.31 -3.57
CA VAL A 74 6.60 -9.53 -4.10
C VAL A 74 5.26 -10.19 -3.77
N GLY A 75 5.17 -11.52 -3.84
CA GLY A 75 3.98 -12.27 -3.41
C GLY A 75 3.65 -12.05 -1.94
N ILE A 76 4.65 -12.09 -1.05
CA ILE A 76 4.45 -11.82 0.38
C ILE A 76 4.01 -10.37 0.61
N VAL A 77 4.62 -9.39 -0.07
CA VAL A 77 4.18 -7.98 -0.03
C VAL A 77 2.72 -7.86 -0.45
N ALA A 78 2.32 -8.48 -1.56
CA ALA A 78 0.94 -8.45 -2.04
C ALA A 78 -0.05 -9.04 -1.01
N LEU A 79 0.32 -10.15 -0.36
CA LEU A 79 -0.49 -10.75 0.71
C LEU A 79 -0.63 -9.84 1.93
N LEU A 80 0.44 -9.17 2.34
CA LEU A 80 0.40 -8.23 3.46
C LEU A 80 -0.47 -7.00 3.14
N LEU A 81 -0.37 -6.45 1.94
CA LEU A 81 -1.24 -5.35 1.49
C LEU A 81 -2.71 -5.78 1.38
N ALA A 82 -2.97 -7.00 0.93
CA ALA A 82 -4.33 -7.55 0.91
C ALA A 82 -4.88 -7.75 2.34
N TYR A 83 -4.05 -8.25 3.25
CA TYR A 83 -4.41 -8.43 4.65
C TYR A 83 -4.70 -7.08 5.33
N GLU A 84 -3.83 -6.09 5.15
CA GLU A 84 -4.04 -4.72 5.61
C GLU A 84 -5.40 -4.17 5.13
N GLN A 85 -5.69 -4.27 3.84
CA GLN A 85 -6.96 -3.81 3.26
C GLN A 85 -8.19 -4.57 3.77
N SER A 86 -8.01 -5.78 4.28
CA SER A 86 -9.08 -6.58 4.89
C SER A 86 -9.41 -6.17 6.33
N LEU A 87 -8.46 -5.52 7.03
CA LEU A 87 -8.67 -5.06 8.40
C LEU A 87 -9.59 -3.85 8.48
N VAL A 88 -9.68 -3.07 7.41
CA VAL A 88 -10.39 -1.78 7.40
C VAL A 88 -11.64 -1.88 6.53
N ARG A 89 -12.78 -1.54 7.12
CA ARG A 89 -14.07 -1.51 6.45
C ARG A 89 -14.68 -0.13 6.56
N ALA A 90 -15.54 0.25 5.61
CA ALA A 90 -16.12 1.59 5.62
C ALA A 90 -17.01 1.86 6.85
N ASP A 91 -17.54 0.79 7.45
CA ASP A 91 -18.35 0.77 8.67
C ASP A 91 -17.53 0.55 9.95
N ASP A 92 -16.26 0.15 9.83
CA ASP A 92 -15.37 -0.10 10.98
C ASP A 92 -13.92 0.29 10.66
N LEU A 93 -13.52 1.46 11.17
CA LEU A 93 -12.17 2.01 11.08
C LEU A 93 -11.33 1.75 12.34
N SER A 94 -11.80 0.93 13.28
CA SER A 94 -11.11 0.68 14.56
C SER A 94 -9.73 0.05 14.38
N GLN A 95 -9.51 -0.68 13.29
CA GLN A 95 -8.26 -1.37 13.00
C GLN A 95 -7.29 -0.60 12.09
N VAL A 96 -7.57 0.66 11.74
CA VAL A 96 -6.67 1.44 10.87
C VAL A 96 -5.27 1.58 11.48
N LYS A 97 -5.14 1.71 12.81
CA LYS A 97 -3.81 1.71 13.47
C LYS A 97 -3.04 0.41 13.20
N ARG A 98 -3.72 -0.74 13.24
CA ARG A 98 -3.09 -2.03 12.97
C ARG A 98 -2.68 -2.15 11.49
N ALA A 99 -3.52 -1.64 10.58
CA ALA A 99 -3.16 -1.51 9.17
C ALA A 99 -1.93 -0.59 8.98
N PHE A 100 -1.82 0.48 9.76
CA PHE A 100 -0.65 1.36 9.78
C PHE A 100 0.62 0.63 10.20
N ASP A 101 0.58 -0.07 11.33
CA ASP A 101 1.75 -0.82 11.82
C ASP A 101 2.20 -1.90 10.81
N LEU A 102 1.27 -2.52 10.06
CA LEU A 102 1.59 -3.50 9.01
C LEU A 102 2.45 -2.93 7.88
N ASN A 103 2.25 -1.67 7.48
CA ASN A 103 3.02 -1.06 6.40
C ASN A 103 4.50 -0.90 6.75
N GLY A 104 4.82 -0.69 8.02
CA GLY A 104 6.21 -0.70 8.49
C GLY A 104 6.91 -2.03 8.19
N TYR A 105 6.22 -3.15 8.41
CA TYR A 105 6.75 -4.48 8.09
C TYR A 105 6.87 -4.71 6.57
N VAL A 106 5.91 -4.22 5.78
CA VAL A 106 5.98 -4.30 4.31
C VAL A 106 7.23 -3.59 3.78
N GLY A 107 7.55 -2.41 4.32
CA GLY A 107 8.73 -1.65 3.93
C GLY A 107 10.04 -2.35 4.25
N ILE A 108 10.18 -2.87 5.47
CA ILE A 108 11.37 -3.61 5.89
C ILE A 108 11.52 -4.89 5.05
N LEU A 109 10.42 -5.65 4.88
CA LEU A 109 10.42 -6.85 4.06
C LEU A 109 10.87 -6.56 2.63
N TYR A 110 10.25 -5.56 1.97
CA TYR A 110 10.57 -5.26 0.58
C TYR A 110 11.99 -4.73 0.43
N LEU A 111 12.49 -3.94 1.38
CA LEU A 111 13.89 -3.50 1.41
C LEU A 111 14.84 -4.70 1.45
N VAL A 112 14.62 -5.65 2.36
CA VAL A 112 15.46 -6.86 2.50
C VAL A 112 15.38 -7.72 1.25
N VAL A 113 14.18 -7.97 0.72
CA VAL A 113 13.98 -8.75 -0.51
C VAL A 113 14.72 -8.12 -1.69
N LEU A 114 14.55 -6.82 -1.91
CA LEU A 114 15.18 -6.13 -3.04
C LEU A 114 16.70 -6.06 -2.87
N ALA A 115 17.20 -5.77 -1.66
CA ALA A 115 18.63 -5.79 -1.40
C ALA A 115 19.23 -7.19 -1.64
N ALA A 116 18.60 -8.25 -1.12
CA ALA A 116 19.03 -9.61 -1.37
C ALA A 116 18.99 -9.92 -2.88
N ALA A 117 17.92 -9.53 -3.59
CA ALA A 117 17.79 -9.76 -5.03
C ALA A 117 18.86 -9.04 -5.88
N ILE A 118 19.44 -7.95 -5.37
CA ILE A 118 20.49 -7.19 -6.06
C ILE A 118 21.90 -7.70 -5.70
N TYR A 119 22.12 -8.16 -4.46
CA TYR A 119 23.46 -8.48 -3.95
C TYR A 119 23.74 -9.96 -3.77
N VAL A 120 22.72 -10.82 -3.78
CA VAL A 120 22.86 -12.28 -3.69
C VAL A 120 22.58 -12.84 -5.07
N GLU A 121 23.66 -13.20 -5.77
CA GLU A 121 23.61 -13.88 -7.07
C GLU A 121 23.12 -15.34 -6.95
#